data_AF-A0A6B3HVU6-F1
#
_entry.id   AF-A0A6B3HVU6-F1
#
_cell.length_a   1.000
_cell.length_b   1.000
_cell.length_c   1.000
_cell.angle_alpha   90.00
_cell.angle_beta   90.00
_cell.angle_gamma   90.00
#
_symmetry.space_group_name_H-M   'P 1'
#
loop_
_entity.id
_entity.type
_entity.pdbx_description
1 polymer ?
#
loop_
_entity_poly.entity_id
_entity_poly.type
_entity_poly.pdbx_seq_one_letter_code
_entity_poly.pdbx_strand_id
1 'polypeptide(L)'
;VLMAFAFMGGLFFVTFFLQGVHGLSPVDSGLHLLPLTAMMIVSSPVAGLLITKFGPRVPLVGGMVCTATAMFGMTTLSESTGTFAMSLWFALLGCGLAPV
;
A
#
# COMPACT_ATOMS: atom_id res chain seq x y z
N VAL A 1 -1.38 3.56 17.11
CA VAL A 1 -1.87 4.95 16.95
C VAL A 1 -1.03 5.75 15.97
N LEU A 2 0.28 5.94 16.20
CA LEU A 2 1.16 6.65 15.25
C LEU A 2 1.14 6.08 13.82
N MET A 3 1.19 4.76 13.67
CA MET A 3 1.09 4.07 12.37
C MET A 3 -0.23 4.36 11.65
N ALA A 4 -1.37 4.19 12.34
CA ALA A 4 -2.68 4.48 11.78
C ALA A 4 -2.82 5.96 11.35
N PHE A 5 -2.23 6.87 12.13
CA PHE A 5 -2.25 8.30 11.82
C PHE A 5 -1.42 8.62 10.57
N ALA A 6 -0.22 8.04 10.45
CA ALA A 6 0.64 8.19 9.28
C ALA A 6 0.00 7.59 8.02
N PHE A 7 -0.59 6.40 8.12
CA PHE A 7 -1.28 5.72 7.02
C PHE A 7 -2.49 6.53 6.54
N MET A 8 -3.36 6.94 7.45
CA MET A 8 -4.56 7.69 7.09
C MET A 8 -4.21 9.06 6.52
N GLY A 9 -3.23 9.76 7.12
CA GLY A 9 -2.72 11.03 6.59
C GLY A 9 -2.10 10.90 5.20
N GLY A 10 -1.33 9.83 4.96
CA GLY A 10 -0.76 9.52 3.65
C GLY A 10 -1.82 9.22 2.58
N LEU A 11 -2.86 8.46 2.93
CA LEU A 11 -3.99 8.20 2.04
C LEU A 11 -4.69 9.50 1.61
N PHE A 12 -4.98 10.40 2.56
CA PHE A 12 -5.57 11.71 2.22
C PHE A 12 -4.66 12.52 1.29
N PHE A 13 -3.36 12.58 1.59
CA PHE A 13 -2.40 13.27 0.74
C PHE A 13 -2.40 12.74 -0.70
N VAL A 14 -2.31 11.42 -0.87
CA VAL A 14 -2.32 10.78 -2.19
C VAL A 14 -3.63 11.08 -2.94
N THR A 15 -4.77 10.97 -2.26
CA THR A 15 -6.08 11.21 -2.89
C THR A 15 -6.23 12.68 -3.33
N PHE A 16 -5.75 13.63 -2.53
CA PHE A 16 -5.75 15.05 -2.91
C PHE A 16 -4.71 15.37 -3.99
N PHE A 17 -3.58 14.67 -4.02
CA PHE A 17 -2.58 14.82 -5.07
C PHE A 17 -3.12 14.37 -6.43
N LEU A 18 -3.77 13.19 -6.51
CA LEU A 18 -4.39 12.71 -7.75
C LEU A 18 -5.51 13.64 -8.23
N GLN A 19 -6.34 14.16 -7.32
CA GLN A 19 -7.42 15.08 -7.70
C GLN A 19 -6.91 16.48 -8.08
N GLY A 20 -5.98 17.03 -7.30
CA GLY A 20 -5.52 18.42 -7.45
C GLY A 20 -4.43 18.63 -8.49
N VAL A 21 -3.50 17.67 -8.64
CA VAL A 21 -2.37 17.79 -9.58
C VAL A 21 -2.67 17.06 -10.89
N HIS A 22 -3.22 15.84 -10.82
CA HIS A 22 -3.51 15.05 -12.02
C HIS A 22 -4.92 15.35 -12.60
N GLY A 23 -5.73 16.18 -11.93
CA GLY A 23 -7.07 16.56 -12.39
C GLY A 23 -8.06 15.39 -12.46
N LEU A 24 -7.75 14.29 -11.79
CA LEU A 24 -8.55 13.07 -11.85
C LEU A 24 -9.86 13.26 -11.08
N SER A 25 -10.93 12.66 -11.60
CA SER A 25 -12.19 12.64 -10.88
C SER A 25 -12.03 11.88 -9.55
N PRO A 26 -12.89 12.15 -8.55
CA PRO A 26 -12.88 11.42 -7.29
C PRO A 26 -13.03 9.89 -7.49
N VAL A 27 -13.78 9.50 -8.52
CA VAL A 27 -14.03 8.09 -8.86
C VAL A 27 -12.77 7.43 -9.45
N ASP A 28 -12.06 8.12 -10.35
CA ASP A 28 -10.82 7.60 -10.96
C ASP A 28 -9.65 7.52 -9.96
N SER A 29 -9.62 8.44 -9.00
CA SER A 29 -8.67 8.39 -7.89
C SER A 29 -8.95 7.20 -6.96
N GLY A 30 -10.23 6.93 -6.68
CA GLY A 30 -10.66 5.75 -5.94
C GLY A 30 -10.31 4.44 -6.66
N LEU A 31 -10.47 4.39 -7.98
CA LEU A 31 -10.09 3.24 -8.81
C LEU A 31 -8.60 2.91 -8.73
N HIS A 32 -7.72 3.92 -8.70
CA HIS A 32 -6.28 3.71 -8.51
C HIS A 32 -5.90 3.22 -7.10
N LEU A 33 -6.74 3.48 -6.10
CA LEU A 33 -6.55 3.02 -4.72
C LEU A 33 -7.13 1.61 -4.46
N LEU A 34 -7.94 1.07 -5.39
CA LEU A 34 -8.52 -0.27 -5.26
C LEU A 34 -7.47 -1.40 -5.15
N PRO A 35 -6.39 -1.43 -5.94
CA PRO A 35 -5.38 -2.48 -5.82
C PRO A 35 -4.72 -2.51 -4.45
N LEU A 36 -4.46 -1.34 -3.86
CA LEU A 36 -3.88 -1.20 -2.53
C LEU A 36 -4.82 -1.76 -1.46
N THR A 37 -6.08 -1.31 -1.47
CA THR A 37 -7.09 -1.75 -0.48
C THR A 37 -7.44 -3.23 -0.63
N ALA A 38 -7.57 -3.74 -1.86
CA ALA A 38 -7.81 -5.16 -2.13
C ALA A 38 -6.69 -6.04 -1.56
N MET A 39 -5.43 -5.66 -1.75
CA MET A 39 -4.29 -6.42 -1.24
C MET A 39 -4.17 -6.34 0.28
N MET A 40 -4.55 -5.23 0.91
CA MET A 40 -4.65 -5.16 2.37
C MET A 40 -5.71 -6.11 2.93
N ILE A 41 -6.89 -6.19 2.28
CA ILE A 41 -7.98 -7.10 2.68
C ILE A 41 -7.51 -8.56 2.59
N VAL A 42 -6.86 -8.95 1.49
CA VAL A 42 -6.39 -10.32 1.28
C VAL A 42 -5.23 -10.68 2.21
N SER A 43 -4.34 -9.72 2.48
CA SER A 43 -3.12 -9.96 3.27
C SER A 43 -3.38 -9.95 4.78
N SER A 44 -4.47 -9.32 5.23
CA SER A 44 -4.84 -9.25 6.66
C SER A 44 -5.04 -10.63 7.34
N PRO A 45 -5.84 -11.57 6.77
CA PRO A 45 -5.95 -12.92 7.34
C PRO A 45 -4.62 -13.67 7.36
N VAL A 46 -3.80 -13.51 6.31
CA VAL A 46 -2.49 -14.17 6.20
C VAL A 46 -1.53 -13.67 7.28
N ALA A 47 -1.52 -12.36 7.54
CA ALA A 47 -0.76 -11.77 8.63
C ALA A 47 -1.23 -12.28 10.00
N GLY A 48 -2.55 -12.35 10.22
CA GLY A 48 -3.12 -12.90 11.46
C GLY A 48 -2.71 -14.36 11.71
N LEU A 49 -2.72 -15.21 10.69
CA LEU A 49 -2.27 -16.60 10.78
C LEU A 49 -0.77 -16.70 11.10
N LEU A 50 0.06 -15.87 10.45
CA LEU A 50 1.51 -15.85 10.67
C LEU A 50 1.86 -15.33 12.06
N ILE A 51 1.15 -14.32 12.58
CA ILE A 51 1.31 -13.81 13.95
C ILE A 51 0.97 -14.91 14.95
N THR A 52 -0.11 -15.65 14.71
CA THR A 52 -0.55 -16.74 15.60
C THR A 52 0.46 -17.91 15.62
N LYS A 53 1.12 -18.19 14.50
CA LYS A 53 2.06 -19.32 14.36
C LYS A 53 3.51 -19.00 14.74
N PHE A 54 4.00 -17.79 14.44
CA PHE A 54 5.42 -17.42 14.59
C PHE A 54 5.64 -16.26 15.59
N GLY A 55 4.57 -15.78 16.22
CA GLY A 55 4.59 -14.56 17.03
C GLY A 55 4.64 -13.29 16.18
N PRO A 56 4.43 -12.11 16.79
CA PRO A 56 4.24 -10.85 16.07
C PRO A 56 5.52 -10.30 15.42
N ARG A 57 6.72 -10.74 15.84
CA ARG A 57 7.99 -10.17 15.37
C ARG A 57 8.31 -10.52 13.91
N VAL A 58 8.12 -11.77 13.51
CA VAL A 58 8.45 -12.25 12.15
C VAL A 58 7.56 -11.57 11.09
N PRO A 59 6.23 -11.48 11.27
CA PRO A 59 5.34 -10.78 10.33
C PRO A 59 5.61 -9.28 10.26
N LEU A 60 5.95 -8.62 11.37
CA LEU A 60 6.30 -7.20 11.38
C LEU A 60 7.57 -6.91 10.58
N VAL A 61 8.62 -7.70 10.75
CA VAL A 61 9.87 -7.55 9.98
C VAL A 61 9.61 -7.84 8.50
N GLY A 62 8.85 -8.89 8.19
CA GLY A 62 8.45 -9.21 6.80
C GLY A 62 7.65 -8.08 6.16
N GLY A 63 6.68 -7.51 6.88
CA GLY A 63 5.88 -6.37 6.44
C GLY A 63 6.72 -5.12 6.18
N MET A 64 7.65 -4.80 7.08
CA MET A 64 8.56 -3.65 6.91
C MET A 64 9.50 -3.82 5.72
N VAL A 65 10.08 -5.01 5.51
CA VAL A 65 10.93 -5.29 4.32
C VAL A 65 10.11 -5.20 3.03
N CYS A 66 8.89 -5.73 3.03
CA CYS A 66 7.99 -5.65 1.88
C CYS A 66 7.60 -4.19 1.57
N THR A 67 7.30 -3.40 2.61
CA THR A 67 6.99 -1.97 2.50
C THR A 67 8.18 -1.18 1.98
N ALA A 68 9.39 -1.43 2.48
CA ALA A 68 10.62 -0.78 2.01
C ALA A 68 10.90 -1.11 0.53
N THR A 69 10.68 -2.37 0.13
CA THR A 69 10.85 -2.81 -1.27
C THR A 69 9.82 -2.16 -2.18
N ALA A 70 8.56 -2.05 -1.74
CA ALA A 70 7.51 -1.36 -2.47
C ALA A 70 7.81 0.14 -2.64
N MET A 71 8.25 0.82 -1.58
CA MET A 71 8.65 2.22 -1.64
C MET A 71 9.85 2.44 -2.56
N PHE A 72 10.84 1.54 -2.54
CA PHE A 72 11.97 1.59 -3.47
C PHE A 72 11.50 1.40 -4.93
N GLY A 73 10.62 0.42 -5.18
CA GLY A 73 10.01 0.23 -6.49
C GLY A 73 9.20 1.45 -6.96
N MET A 74 8.55 2.16 -6.05
CA MET A 74 7.83 3.40 -6.36
C MET A 74 8.75 4.52 -6.87
N THR A 75 10.04 4.53 -6.50
CA THR A 75 11.00 5.50 -7.06
C THR A 75 11.26 5.30 -8.56
N THR A 76 10.94 4.12 -9.10
CA THR A 76 11.10 3.81 -10.52
C THR A 76 9.88 4.16 -11.36
N LEU A 77 8.79 4.64 -10.74
CA LEU A 77 7.61 5.11 -11.47
C LEU A 77 7.85 6.50 -12.06
N SER A 78 7.83 6.56 -13.39
CA SER A 78 7.78 7.78 -14.21
C SER A 78 6.43 7.90 -14.93
N GLU A 79 6.14 9.05 -15.57
CA GLU A 79 4.84 9.32 -16.24
C GLU A 79 4.51 8.35 -17.38
N SER A 80 5.50 7.66 -17.96
CA SER A 80 5.29 6.64 -19.00
C SER A 80 5.09 5.22 -18.44
N THR A 81 5.06 5.06 -17.12
CA THR A 81 5.02 3.74 -16.48
C THR A 81 3.64 3.11 -16.65
N GLY A 82 3.61 1.93 -17.26
CA GLY A 82 2.36 1.19 -17.48
C GLY A 82 1.60 0.90 -16.18
N THR A 83 0.27 0.99 -16.25
CA THR A 83 -0.69 0.74 -15.15
C THR A 83 -0.43 -0.58 -14.41
N PHE A 84 0.13 -1.58 -15.09
CA PHE A 84 0.48 -2.88 -14.52
C PHE A 84 1.62 -2.79 -13.49
N ALA A 85 2.70 -2.06 -13.79
CA ALA A 85 3.82 -1.90 -12.86
C ALA A 85 3.41 -1.05 -11.64
N MET A 86 2.59 0.00 -11.85
CA MET A 86 2.01 0.78 -10.77
C MET A 86 1.13 -0.08 -9.85
N SER A 87 0.27 -0.91 -10.44
CA SER A 87 -0.61 -1.81 -9.68
C SER A 87 0.19 -2.85 -8.89
N LEU A 88 1.28 -3.36 -9.45
CA LEU A 88 2.15 -4.34 -8.78
C LEU A 88 2.83 -3.74 -7.54
N TRP A 89 3.35 -2.51 -7.63
CA TRP A 89 3.97 -1.85 -6.49
C TRP A 89 2.97 -1.47 -5.41
N PHE A 90 1.77 -1.00 -5.78
CA PHE A 90 0.69 -0.74 -4.82
C PHE A 90 0.18 -2.02 -4.15
N ALA A 91 0.11 -3.12 -4.89
CA ALA A 91 -0.22 -4.43 -4.33
C ALA A 91 0.80 -4.88 -3.28
N LEU A 92 2.09 -4.74 -3.60
CA LEU A 92 3.19 -5.08 -2.71
C LEU A 92 3.19 -4.21 -1.43
N LEU A 93 2.87 -2.92 -1.59
CA LEU A 93 2.71 -1.99 -0.48
C LEU A 93 1.55 -2.41 0.44
N GLY A 94 0.40 -2.79 -0.13
CA GLY A 94 -0.74 -3.30 0.61
C GLY A 94 -0.44 -4.59 1.38
N CYS A 95 0.37 -5.48 0.81
CA CYS A 95 0.89 -6.66 1.52
C CYS A 95 1.81 -6.29 2.69
N GLY A 96 2.71 -5.32 2.50
CA GLY A 96 3.66 -4.90 3.53
C GLY A 96 3.00 -4.22 4.74
N LEU A 97 1.88 -3.53 4.51
CA LEU A 97 1.10 -2.84 5.54
C LEU A 97 0.16 -3.75 6.35
N ALA A 98 -0.17 -4.94 5.86
CA ALA A 98 -1.15 -5.81 6.52
C ALA A 98 -0.73 -6.39 7.89
N PRO A 99 0.56 -6.69 8.17
CA PRO A 99 1.00 -7.14 9.49
C PRO A 99 1.23 -6.02 10.52
N VAL A 100 1.06 -4.76 10.10
CA VAL A 100 1.44 -3.53 10.83
C VAL A 100 0.21 -2.85 11.42
#